data_AF-A0AA43H005-F1
#
_entry.id   AF-A0AA43H005-F1
#
_cell.length_a   1.000
_cell.length_b   1.000
_cell.length_c   1.000
_cell.angle_alpha   90.00
_cell.angle_beta   90.00
_cell.angle_gamma   90.00
#
_symmetry.space_group_name_H-M   'P 1'
#
loop_
_entity.id
_entity.type
_entity.pdbx_description
1 polymer ?
#
loop_
_entity_poly.entity_id
_entity_poly.type
_entity_poly.pdbx_seq_one_letter_code
_entity_poly.pdbx_strand_id
1 'polypeptide(L)' 'MENNLGFVVKLLVLSALLSVLIKYIGPILSIAATDANALMIVLSPTIIIAMALLWRFQSALKQN' A
#
# COMPACT_ATOMS: atom_id res chain seq x y z
N MET A 1 3.02 -26.28 16.27
CA MET A 1 2.58 -25.43 15.15
C MET A 1 1.72 -24.34 15.75
N GLU A 2 2.24 -23.12 15.81
CA GLU A 2 1.52 -21.99 16.40
C GLU A 2 0.30 -21.66 15.52
N ASN A 3 -0.86 -21.50 16.15
CA ASN A 3 -2.13 -21.41 15.43
C ASN A 3 -2.32 -19.99 14.85
N ASN A 4 -1.70 -19.75 13.69
CA ASN A 4 -1.72 -18.47 12.96
C ASN A 4 -3.11 -18.07 12.41
N LEU A 5 -4.15 -18.88 12.68
CA LEU A 5 -5.54 -18.60 12.32
C LEU A 5 -6.00 -17.21 12.79
N GLY A 6 -5.61 -16.79 14.00
CA GLY A 6 -5.95 -15.46 14.51
C GLY A 6 -5.32 -14.31 13.69
N PHE A 7 -4.11 -14.51 13.18
CA PHE A 7 -3.44 -13.54 12.30
C PHE A 7 -4.13 -13.49 10.92
N VAL A 8 -4.47 -14.64 10.35
CA VAL A 8 -5.15 -14.73 9.06
C VAL A 8 -6.53 -14.06 9.11
N VAL A 9 -7.31 -14.28 10.17
CA VAL A 9 -8.62 -13.63 10.33
C VAL A 9 -8.48 -12.11 10.44
N LYS A 10 -7.52 -11.61 11.22
CA LYS A 10 -7.24 -10.17 11.30
C LYS A 10 -6.86 -9.58 9.94
N LEU A 11 -6.01 -10.28 9.20
CA LEU A 11 -5.59 -9.86 7.87
C LEU A 11 -6.77 -9.83 6.89
N LEU A 12 -7.63 -10.85 6.90
CA LEU A 12 -8.82 -10.91 6.06
C LEU A 12 -9.79 -9.77 6.35
N VAL A 13 -10.03 -9.45 7.63
CA VAL A 13 -10.87 -8.31 8.02
C VAL A 13 -10.25 -6.99 7.53
N LEU A 14 -8.94 -6.81 7.70
CA LEU A 14 -8.25 -5.60 7.24
C LEU A 14 -8.33 -5.45 5.72
N SER A 15 -8.11 -6.55 4.97
CA SER A 15 -8.19 -6.57 3.51
C SER A 15 -9.61 -6.34 3.00
N ALA A 16 -10.62 -6.93 3.65
CA ALA A 16 -12.02 -6.70 3.30
C ALA A 16 -12.41 -5.23 3.52
N LEU A 17 -11.99 -4.64 4.64
CA LEU A 17 -12.22 -3.23 4.92
C LEU A 17 -11.51 -2.33 3.90
N LEU A 18 -10.26 -2.63 3.58
CA LEU A 18 -9.50 -1.89 2.56
C LEU A 18 -10.14 -2.00 1.17
N SER A 19 -10.66 -3.17 0.81
CA SER A 19 -11.36 -3.39 -0.46
C SER A 19 -12.65 -2.57 -0.56
N VAL A 20 -13.46 -2.56 0.51
CA VAL A 20 -14.65 -1.72 0.62
C VAL A 20 -14.26 -0.25 0.51
N LEU A 21 -13.21 0.16 1.22
CA LEU A 21 -12.71 1.52 1.21
C LEU A 21 -12.34 1.96 -0.21
N ILE A 22 -11.53 1.16 -0.93
CA ILE A 22 -11.13 1.47 -2.31
C ILE A 22 -12.35 1.51 -3.24
N LYS A 23 -13.28 0.56 -3.12
CA LYS A 23 -14.49 0.46 -3.98
C LYS A 23 -15.37 1.70 -3.89
N TYR A 24 -15.56 2.25 -2.69
CA TYR A 24 -16.47 3.37 -2.48
C TYR A 24 -15.75 4.72 -2.50
N ILE A 25 -14.47 4.80 -2.14
CA ILE A 25 -13.71 6.06 -2.19
C ILE A 25 -13.43 6.51 -3.63
N GLY A 26 -13.18 5.59 -4.57
CA GLY A 26 -12.87 5.94 -5.97
C GLY A 26 -13.89 6.88 -6.61
N PRO A 27 -15.21 6.57 -6.59
CA PRO A 27 -16.25 7.46 -7.13
C PRO A 27 -16.48 8.74 -6.33
N ILE A 28 -16.18 8.75 -5.02
CA ILE A 28 -16.36 9.92 -4.15
C ILE A 28 -15.22 10.92 -4.35
N LEU A 29 -14.02 10.43 -4.67
CA LEU A 29 -12.88 11.25 -5.07
C LEU A 29 -13.10 11.72 -6.51
N SER A 30 -13.80 12.85 -6.65
CA SER A 30 -13.86 13.60 -7.90
C SER A 30 -12.48 14.22 -8.17
N ILE A 31 -11.56 13.40 -8.67
CA ILE A 31 -10.20 13.79 -9.02
C ILE A 31 -10.28 14.52 -10.37
N ALA A 32 -9.94 15.81 -10.36
CA ALA A 32 -9.82 16.56 -11.60
C ALA A 32 -8.74 15.91 -12.49
N ALA A 33 -9.07 15.71 -13.76
CA ALA A 33 -8.16 15.15 -14.76
C ALA A 33 -7.09 16.17 -15.16
N THR A 34 -6.20 16.51 -14.22
CA THR A 34 -5.04 17.37 -14.43
C THR A 34 -3.79 16.52 -14.58
N ASP A 35 -2.80 17.03 -15.31
CA ASP A 35 -1.52 16.34 -15.52
C ASP A 35 -0.80 16.05 -14.19
N ALA A 36 -0.92 16.95 -13.22
CA ALA A 36 -0.34 16.77 -11.89
C ALA A 36 -0.98 15.61 -11.12
N ASN A 37 -2.32 15.49 -11.13
CA ASN A 37 -3.03 14.39 -10.49
C ASN A 37 -2.68 13.04 -11.13
N ALA A 38 -2.62 12.99 -12.47
CA ALA A 38 -2.20 11.81 -13.20
C ALA A 38 -0.76 11.40 -12.85
N LEU A 39 0.17 12.36 -12.82
CA LEU A 39 1.57 12.11 -12.46
C LEU A 39 1.71 11.56 -11.03
N MET A 40 0.99 12.11 -10.06
CA MET A 40 1.05 11.63 -8.67
C MET A 40 0.57 10.18 -8.55
N ILE A 41 -0.53 9.81 -9.22
CA ILE A 41 -1.09 8.45 -9.17
C ILE A 41 -0.13 7.45 -9.81
N VAL A 42 0.49 7.82 -10.94
CA VAL A 42 1.44 6.96 -11.67
C VAL A 42 2.78 6.84 -10.93
N LEU A 43 3.27 7.93 -10.33
CA LEU A 43 4.57 7.96 -9.66
C LEU A 43 4.53 7.34 -8.26
N SER A 44 3.38 7.42 -7.57
CA SER A 44 3.21 6.90 -6.21
C SER A 44 3.68 5.45 -6.01
N PRO A 45 3.23 4.45 -6.80
CA PRO A 45 3.69 3.07 -6.63
C PRO A 45 5.20 2.91 -6.83
N THR A 46 5.80 3.68 -7.74
CA THR A 46 7.25 3.69 -7.97
C THR A 46 7.99 4.22 -6.75
N ILE A 47 7.52 5.31 -6.14
CA ILE A 47 8.12 5.89 -4.95
C ILE A 47 7.97 4.94 -3.74
N ILE A 48 6.82 4.27 -3.60
CA ILE A 48 6.61 3.26 -2.55
C ILE A 48 7.64 2.12 -2.67
N ILE A 49 7.83 1.58 -3.89
CA ILE A 49 8.80 0.52 -4.13
C ILE A 49 10.23 1.04 -3.89
N ALA A 50 10.56 2.24 -4.37
CA ALA A 50 11.87 2.85 -4.15
C ALA A 50 12.18 3.02 -2.66
N MET A 51 11.22 3.51 -1.86
CA MET A 51 11.36 3.62 -0.41
C MET A 51 11.52 2.25 0.27
N ALA A 52 10.74 1.25 -0.14
CA ALA A 52 10.85 -0.10 0.39
C ALA A 52 12.22 -0.73 0.08
N LEU A 53 12.76 -0.49 -1.11
CA LEU A 53 14.10 -0.92 -1.50
C LEU A 53 15.18 -0.18 -0.73
N LEU A 54 15.08 1.14 -0.56
CA LEU A 54 16.00 1.93 0.25
C LEU A 54 16.03 1.45 1.70
N TRP A 55 14.87 1.17 2.29
CA TRP A 55 14.77 0.59 3.62
C TRP A 55 15.46 -0.78 3.68
N ARG A 56 15.22 -1.63 2.68
CA ARG A 56 15.86 -2.95 2.58
C ARG A 56 17.39 -2.83 2.46
N PHE A 57 17.89 -1.92 1.64
CA PHE A 57 19.34 -1.66 1.50
C PHE A 57 19.96 -1.21 2.82
N GLN A 58 19.34 -0.27 3.53
CA GLN A 58 19.84 0.17 4.84
C GLN A 58 19.82 -0.96 5.88
N SER A 59 18.76 -1.78 5.88
CA SER A 59 18.67 -2.93 6.79
C SER A 59 19.73 -4.00 6.50
N ALA A 60 20.13 -4.16 5.23
CA ALA A 60 21.19 -5.08 4.83
C ALA A 60 22.59 -4.56 5.21
N LEU A 61 22.83 -3.25 5.09
CA LEU A 61 24.09 -2.62 5.51
C LEU A 61 24.28 -2.65 7.04
N LYS A 62 23.20 -2.54 7.82
CA LYS A 62 23.25 -2.56 9.29
C LYS A 62 23.56 -3.94 9.89
N GLN A 63 23.66 -5.00 9.07
CA GLN A 63 24.02 -6.36 9.51
C GLN A 63 25.46 -6.77 9.17
N ASN A 64 26.28 -5.88 8.59
CA ASN A 64 27.75 -6.02 8.48
C ASN A 64 28.43 -5.17 9.57
#